data_AF-A0A2D3W2S4-F1
#
_entry.id   AF-A0A2D3W2S4-F1
#
_cell.length_a   1.000
_cell.length_b   1.000
_cell.length_c   1.000
_cell.angle_alpha   90.00
_cell.angle_beta   90.00
_cell.angle_gamma   90.00
#
_symmetry.space_group_name_H-M   'P 1'
#
loop_
_entity.id
_entity.type
_entity.pdbx_description
1 polymer ?
#
loop_
_entity_poly.entity_id
_entity_poly.type
_entity_poly.pdbx_seq_one_letter_code
_entity_poly.pdbx_strand_id
1 'polypeptide(L)'
;MFGVILSDGNVYSCGPFLDNPDFCYGNIYESSVEEIVYGEKRRKILEFAKTKLDCKKECMPNCRLDAINRSLWELKNPTVKHIDFI
;
A
#
# COMPACT_ATOMS: atom_id res chain seq x y z
N MET A 1 -4.90 0.97 6.86
CA MET A 1 -3.85 0.05 6.36
C MET A 1 -4.43 -0.68 5.15
N PHE A 2 -3.75 -0.67 4.01
CA PHE A 2 -4.04 -1.61 2.93
C PHE A 2 -2.96 -2.69 2.93
N GLY A 3 -3.36 -3.95 2.84
CA GLY A 3 -2.48 -5.10 2.81
C GLY A 3 -3.30 -6.36 2.52
N VAL A 4 -2.65 -7.37 1.93
CA VAL A 4 -3.26 -8.66 1.63
C VAL A 4 -2.60 -9.70 2.53
N ILE A 5 -3.41 -10.51 3.21
CA ILE A 5 -2.93 -11.61 4.05
C ILE A 5 -3.18 -12.91 3.29
N LEU A 6 -2.12 -13.68 3.05
CA LEU A 6 -2.21 -15.00 2.43
C LEU A 6 -2.45 -16.09 3.50
N SER A 7 -2.80 -17.30 3.06
CA SER A 7 -3.14 -18.43 3.94
C SER A 7 -1.98 -18.93 4.79
N ASP A 8 -0.75 -18.61 4.42
CA ASP A 8 0.47 -18.90 5.18
C ASP A 8 0.76 -17.84 6.27
N GLY A 9 -0.11 -16.85 6.42
CA GLY A 9 0.01 -15.76 7.38
C GLY A 9 0.87 -14.58 6.90
N ASN A 10 1.47 -14.66 5.71
CA ASN A 10 2.27 -13.57 5.19
C ASN A 10 1.40 -12.38 4.77
N VAL A 11 1.84 -11.19 5.16
CA VAL A 11 1.17 -9.92 4.91
C VAL A 11 1.92 -9.16 3.82
N TYR A 12 1.29 -8.99 2.66
CA TYR A 12 1.88 -8.31 1.50
C TYR A 12 1.33 -6.91 1.29
N SER A 13 2.16 -6.07 0.69
CA SER A 13 1.86 -4.66 0.40
C SER A 13 0.83 -4.45 -0.70
N CYS A 14 0.81 -5.28 -1.74
CA CYS A 14 -0.06 -5.11 -2.90
C CYS A 14 -0.25 -6.43 -3.66
N GLY A 15 -1.37 -6.55 -4.39
CA GLY A 15 -1.74 -7.75 -5.15
C GLY A 15 -0.76 -8.19 -6.26
N PRO A 16 -0.17 -7.28 -7.06
CA PRO A 16 0.81 -7.66 -8.08
C PRO A 16 2.13 -8.22 -7.53
N PHE A 17 2.40 -7.98 -6.24
CA PHE A 17 3.64 -8.39 -5.57
C PHE A 17 3.40 -9.49 -4.53
N LEU A 18 2.32 -10.26 -4.67
CA LEU A 18 2.13 -11.47 -3.88
C LEU A 18 3.28 -12.45 -4.15
N ASP A 19 3.68 -13.18 -3.10
CA ASP A 19 4.85 -14.08 -3.09
C ASP A 19 6.20 -13.41 -3.38
N ASN A 20 6.26 -12.09 -3.55
CA ASN A 20 7.52 -11.36 -3.61
C ASN A 20 7.96 -10.97 -2.19
N PRO A 21 9.04 -11.56 -1.66
CA PRO A 21 9.49 -11.31 -0.29
C PRO A 21 9.92 -9.86 -0.05
N ASP A 22 10.33 -9.12 -1.09
CA ASP A 22 10.69 -7.70 -0.99
C ASP A 22 9.48 -6.82 -0.65
N PHE A 23 8.26 -7.33 -0.90
CA PHE A 23 6.99 -6.64 -0.68
C PHE A 23 6.19 -7.24 0.49
N CYS A 24 6.79 -8.17 1.25
CA CYS A 24 6.22 -8.77 2.44
C CYS A 24 6.52 -7.90 3.69
N TYR A 25 5.46 -7.45 4.36
CA TYR A 25 5.55 -6.69 5.61
C TYR A 25 5.95 -7.57 6.79
N GLY A 26 5.55 -8.85 6.81
CA GLY A 26 5.80 -9.78 7.90
C GLY A 26 4.77 -10.91 7.91
N ASN A 27 4.77 -11.72 8.97
CA ASN A 27 3.86 -12.84 9.14
C ASN A 27 3.05 -12.69 10.45
N ILE A 28 1.73 -12.86 10.38
CA ILE A 28 0.83 -12.70 11.54
C ILE A 28 1.00 -13.77 12.63
N TYR A 29 1.66 -14.88 12.32
CA TYR A 29 2.00 -15.92 13.30
C TYR A 29 3.30 -15.61 14.05
N GLU A 30 4.12 -14.69 13.55
CA GLU A 30 5.43 -14.35 14.10
C GLU A 30 5.46 -12.99 14.79
N SER A 31 4.55 -12.08 14.42
CA SER A 31 4.52 -10.71 14.93
C SER A 31 3.08 -10.22 15.06
N SER A 32 2.85 -9.31 16.02
CA SER A 32 1.56 -8.64 16.16
C SER A 32 1.27 -7.76 14.94
N VAL A 33 -0.01 -7.50 14.69
CA VAL A 33 -0.44 -6.60 13.60
C VAL A 33 0.17 -5.20 13.79
N GLU A 34 0.29 -4.73 15.03
CA GLU A 34 0.89 -3.44 15.34
C GLU A 34 2.36 -3.38 14.91
N GLU A 35 3.15 -4.42 15.25
CA GLU A 35 4.55 -4.53 14.84
C GLU A 35 4.70 -4.62 13.32
N ILE A 36 3.79 -5.32 12.62
CA ILE A 36 3.83 -5.41 11.15
C ILE A 36 3.49 -4.05 10.51
N VAL A 37 2.53 -3.31 11.07
CA VAL A 37 2.05 -2.02 10.54
C VAL A 37 3.06 -0.89 10.77
N TYR A 38 3.61 -0.81 11.98
CA TYR A 38 4.56 0.24 12.36
C TYR A 38 6.01 -0.20 12.22
N GLY A 39 6.24 -1.44 11.79
CA GLY A 39 7.55 -2.02 11.61
C GLY A 39 8.34 -1.42 10.45
N GLU A 40 9.64 -1.62 10.54
CA GLU A 40 10.63 -1.07 9.61
C GLU A 40 10.50 -1.62 8.18
N LYS A 41 10.09 -2.90 8.03
CA LYS A 41 9.86 -3.51 6.71
C LYS A 41 8.81 -2.73 5.92
N ARG A 42 7.66 -2.45 6.53
CA ARG A 42 6.60 -1.67 5.90
C ARG A 42 7.05 -0.26 5.57
N ARG A 43 7.79 0.41 6.47
CA ARG A 43 8.33 1.76 6.22
C ARG A 43 9.23 1.78 4.97
N LYS A 44 10.12 0.80 4.82
CA LYS A 44 11.02 0.69 3.67
C LYS A 44 10.27 0.45 2.36
N ILE A 45 9.27 -0.43 2.36
CA ILE A 45 8.45 -0.72 1.18
C ILE A 45 7.66 0.52 0.74
N LEU A 46 7.08 1.26 1.70
CA LEU A 46 6.38 2.50 1.40
C LEU A 46 7.31 3.57 0.81
N GLU A 47 8.53 3.70 1.34
CA GLU A 47 9.51 4.63 0.82
C GLU A 47 9.94 4.25 -0.62
N PHE A 48 10.15 2.96 -0.88
CA PHE A 48 10.39 2.44 -2.23
C PHE A 48 9.22 2.78 -3.16
N ALA A 49 7.98 2.49 -2.75
CA ALA A 49 6.79 2.77 -3.53
C ALA A 49 6.63 4.27 -3.86
N LYS A 50 7.04 5.15 -2.93
CA LYS A 50 6.97 6.60 -3.11
C LYS A 50 8.05 7.17 -4.01
N THR A 51 9.26 6.60 -3.99
CA THR A 51 10.45 7.22 -4.60
C THR A 51 10.99 6.51 -5.82
N LYS A 52 10.71 5.21 -5.99
CA LYS A 52 11.37 4.37 -6.99
C LYS A 52 10.42 3.56 -7.86
N LEU A 53 9.23 3.21 -7.36
CA LEU A 53 8.28 2.38 -8.09
C LEU A 53 7.71 3.11 -9.32
N ASP A 54 7.91 2.55 -10.52
CA ASP A 54 7.28 3.04 -11.75
C ASP A 54 5.87 2.45 -11.87
N CYS A 55 4.89 3.16 -11.30
CA CYS A 55 3.49 2.74 -11.32
C CYS A 55 2.90 2.55 -12.73
N LYS A 56 3.49 3.13 -13.79
CA LYS A 56 2.97 2.94 -15.15
C LYS A 56 3.40 1.60 -15.76
N LYS A 57 4.55 1.08 -15.34
CA LYS A 57 5.12 -0.17 -15.89
C LYS A 57 4.89 -1.36 -14.98
N GLU A 58 4.94 -1.15 -13.67
CA GLU A 58 5.01 -2.24 -12.67
C GLU A 58 3.66 -2.50 -11.98
N CYS A 59 2.70 -1.58 -12.06
CA CYS A 59 1.39 -1.74 -11.44
C CYS A 59 0.32 -2.18 -12.44
N MET A 60 -0.73 -2.81 -11.91
CA MET A 60 -1.91 -3.20 -12.69
C MET A 60 -2.78 -1.98 -13.07
N PRO A 61 -3.42 -1.98 -14.25
CA PRO A 61 -4.14 -0.82 -14.79
C PRO A 61 -5.36 -0.36 -13.96
N ASN A 62 -5.89 -1.20 -13.06
CA ASN A 62 -7.06 -0.89 -12.21
C ASN A 62 -6.71 -1.05 -10.72
N CYS A 63 -5.72 -0.28 -10.26
CA CYS A 63 -5.27 -0.33 -8.87
C CYS A 63 -6.24 0.42 -7.92
N ARG A 64 -6.74 -0.26 -6.88
CA ARG A 64 -7.58 0.37 -5.84
C ARG A 64 -6.84 1.47 -5.08
N LEU A 65 -5.53 1.30 -4.87
CA LEU A 65 -4.71 2.30 -4.21
C LEU A 65 -4.57 3.57 -5.04
N ASP A 66 -4.53 3.48 -6.37
CA ASP A 66 -4.52 4.67 -7.24
C ASP A 66 -5.80 5.47 -7.08
N ALA A 67 -6.97 4.81 -7.11
CA ALA A 67 -8.25 5.49 -6.90
C ALA A 67 -8.31 6.22 -5.55
N ILE A 68 -7.90 5.55 -4.47
CA ILE A 68 -7.81 6.15 -3.13
C ILE A 68 -6.82 7.33 -3.13
N ASN A 69 -5.65 7.17 -3.73
CA ASN A 69 -4.62 8.21 -3.76
C ASN A 69 -5.08 9.44 -4.55
N ARG A 70 -5.85 9.27 -5.63
CA ARG A 70 -6.44 10.40 -6.37
C ARG A 70 -7.43 11.17 -5.50
N SER A 71 -8.32 10.48 -4.79
CA SER A 71 -9.23 11.14 -3.84
C SER A 71 -8.48 11.86 -2.72
N LEU A 72 -7.46 11.22 -2.13
CA LEU A 72 -6.62 11.85 -1.11
C LEU A 72 -5.83 13.05 -1.65
N TRP A 73 -5.41 13.00 -2.92
CA TRP A 73 -4.71 14.10 -3.56
C TRP A 73 -5.62 15.31 -3.74
N GLU A 74 -6.86 15.12 -4.17
CA GLU A 74 -7.86 16.19 -4.30
C GLU A 74 -8.13 16.84 -2.94
N LEU A 75 -8.33 16.04 -1.88
CA LEU A 75 -8.51 16.56 -0.52
C LEU A 75 -7.33 17.40 -0.03
N LYS A 76 -6.10 16.96 -0.35
CA LYS A 76 -4.88 17.67 0.03
C LYS A 76 -4.60 18.90 -0.84
N ASN A 77 -5.07 18.90 -2.09
CA ASN A 77 -4.83 19.94 -3.09
C ASN A 77 -6.17 20.37 -3.71
N PRO A 78 -7.04 21.03 -2.92
CA PRO A 78 -8.39 21.34 -3.38
C PRO A 78 -8.35 22.33 -4.54
N THR A 79 -8.83 21.90 -5.71
CA THR A 79 -8.99 22.75 -6.90
C THR A 79 -10.41 23.31 -7.02
N VAL A 80 -11.35 22.76 -6.25
CA VAL A 80 -12.76 23.14 -6.25
C VAL A 80 -13.24 23.38 -4.82
N LYS A 81 -14.28 24.22 -4.67
CA LYS A 81 -14.81 24.64 -3.37
C LYS A 81 -15.51 23.50 -2.59
N HIS A 82 -15.93 22.46 -3.31
CA HIS A 82 -16.55 21.26 -2.77
C HIS A 82 -15.96 20.05 -3.49
N ILE A 83 -15.22 19.23 -2.78
CA ILE A 83 -14.88 17.86 -3.16
C ILE A 83 -16.00 17.01 -2.53
N ASP A 84 -16.48 15.96 -3.21
CA ASP A 84 -17.63 15.09 -2.83
C ASP A 84 -17.85 14.92 -1.31
N PHE A 85 -19.09 14.64 -0.87
CA PHE A 85 -19.60 14.59 0.52
C PHE A 85 -18.75 13.83 1.58
N ILE A 86 -17.52 14.27 1.83
CA ILE A 86 -16.53 13.72 2.76
C ILE A 86 -16.45 14.63 3.98
#